data_AF-A0AAW2DAI5-F1
#
_entry.id   AF-A0AAW2DAI5-F1
#
_cell.length_a   1.000
_cell.length_b   1.000
_cell.length_c   1.000
_cell.angle_alpha   90.00
_cell.angle_beta   90.00
_cell.angle_gamma   90.00
#
_symmetry.space_group_name_H-M   'P 1'
#
loop_
_entity.id
_entity.type
_entity.pdbx_description
1 polymer ?
#
loop_
_entity_poly.entity_id
_entity_poly.type
_entity_poly.pdbx_seq_one_letter_code
_entity_poly.pdbx_strand_id
1 'polypeptide(L)'
;MAKVTSTLHHCCSLFHLLLLLPLIPTVFTYTKDDCNILLNSPASVTDQDINPLFTSSSGEFSFGFHRFQINKKESQFLLAVWFTKTKDQIIVWSANGNDPAPQGSTLTQNSSSAFVLNDPNGKELWKAPGNGSKSICAAILDNGNLMSNIILYGKASKSLLI
;
A
#
# COMPACT_ATOMS: atom_id res chain seq x y z
N MET A 1 -19.96 -49.19 -30.11
CA MET A 1 -18.66 -48.53 -30.37
C MET A 1 -18.72 -47.15 -29.71
N ALA A 2 -17.95 -46.95 -28.63
CA ALA A 2 -18.10 -45.81 -27.73
C ALA A 2 -17.37 -44.56 -28.24
N LYS A 3 -18.00 -43.41 -28.08
CA LYS A 3 -17.56 -42.06 -28.45
C LYS A 3 -16.42 -41.60 -27.54
N VAL A 4 -15.20 -42.09 -27.78
CA VAL A 4 -13.98 -41.84 -26.96
C VAL A 4 -13.12 -40.69 -27.51
N THR A 5 -13.53 -40.04 -28.59
CA THR A 5 -12.71 -38.99 -29.26
C THR A 5 -12.93 -37.58 -28.70
N SER A 6 -14.07 -37.32 -28.04
CA SER A 6 -14.46 -35.97 -27.61
C SER A 6 -13.75 -35.49 -26.34
N THR A 7 -13.40 -36.41 -25.42
CA THR A 7 -12.79 -36.09 -24.13
C THR A 7 -11.29 -35.83 -24.24
N LEU A 8 -10.61 -36.54 -25.14
CA LEU A 8 -9.17 -36.39 -25.38
C LEU A 8 -8.82 -35.03 -26.01
N HIS A 9 -9.64 -34.56 -26.96
CA HIS A 9 -9.50 -33.23 -27.56
C HIS A 9 -9.69 -32.11 -26.53
N HIS A 10 -10.68 -32.25 -25.65
CA HIS A 10 -10.91 -31.31 -24.56
C HIS A 10 -9.73 -31.24 -23.58
N CYS A 11 -9.14 -32.39 -23.24
CA CYS A 11 -8.00 -32.46 -22.33
C CYS A 11 -6.74 -31.84 -22.95
N CYS A 12 -6.51 -32.06 -24.25
CA CYS A 12 -5.36 -31.51 -24.97
C CYS A 12 -5.45 -29.98 -25.14
N SER A 13 -6.67 -29.47 -25.37
CA SER A 13 -6.96 -28.03 -25.44
C SER A 13 -6.79 -27.35 -24.07
N LEU A 14 -7.25 -27.99 -22.99
CA LEU A 14 -7.08 -27.47 -21.63
C LEU A 14 -5.59 -27.41 -21.23
N PHE A 15 -4.81 -28.43 -21.59
CA PHE A 15 -3.37 -28.49 -21.31
C PHE A 15 -2.59 -27.42 -22.08
N HIS A 16 -2.94 -27.16 -23.35
CA HIS A 16 -2.37 -26.05 -24.11
C HIS A 16 -2.73 -24.68 -23.49
N LEU A 17 -3.96 -24.50 -23.01
CA LEU A 17 -4.38 -23.28 -22.34
C LEU A 17 -3.61 -23.04 -21.03
N LEU A 18 -3.36 -24.09 -20.25
CA LEU A 18 -2.53 -24.06 -19.03
C LEU A 18 -1.06 -23.72 -19.32
N LEU A 19 -0.50 -24.20 -20.44
CA LEU A 19 0.86 -23.88 -20.87
C LEU A 19 1.03 -22.44 -21.39
N LEU A 20 -0.05 -21.84 -21.90
CA LEU A 20 -0.07 -20.46 -22.40
C LEU A 20 -0.30 -19.43 -21.28
N LEU A 21 -0.87 -19.84 -20.14
CA LEU A 21 -1.13 -18.99 -18.97
C LEU A 21 0.11 -18.20 -18.46
N PRO A 22 1.32 -18.79 -18.33
CA PRO A 22 2.51 -18.07 -17.89
C PRO A 22 3.14 -17.17 -18.96
N LEU A 23 2.70 -17.26 -20.22
CA LEU A 23 3.14 -16.35 -21.30
C LEU A 23 2.33 -15.05 -21.34
N ILE A 24 1.28 -14.92 -20.53
CA ILE A 24 0.55 -13.66 -20.38
C ILE A 24 1.37 -12.83 -19.39
N PRO A 25 2.07 -11.76 -19.81
CA PRO A 25 2.61 -10.83 -18.85
C PRO A 25 1.42 -10.24 -18.09
N THR A 26 1.29 -10.54 -16.80
CA THR A 26 0.39 -9.81 -15.89
C THR A 26 0.96 -8.42 -15.73
N VAL A 27 0.74 -7.58 -16.74
CA VAL A 27 1.04 -6.16 -16.65
C VAL A 27 -0.10 -5.57 -15.82
N PHE A 28 0.13 -5.36 -14.53
CA PHE A 28 -0.67 -4.41 -13.78
C PHE A 28 -0.36 -3.02 -14.36
N THR A 29 -1.08 -2.64 -15.41
CA THR A 29 -1.00 -1.30 -15.98
C THR A 29 -1.78 -0.39 -15.06
N TYR A 30 -1.06 0.44 -14.33
CA TYR A 30 -1.70 1.39 -13.46
C TYR A 30 -2.02 2.68 -14.21
N THR A 31 -3.21 3.20 -13.98
CA THR A 31 -3.74 4.37 -14.66
C THR A 31 -3.80 5.57 -13.72
N LYS A 32 -3.93 6.77 -14.30
CA LYS A 32 -4.14 7.99 -13.52
C LYS A 32 -5.45 7.93 -12.70
N ASP A 33 -6.39 7.10 -13.10
CA ASP A 33 -7.69 6.92 -12.42
C ASP A 33 -7.56 6.16 -11.10
N ASP A 34 -6.46 5.41 -10.90
CA ASP A 34 -6.15 4.73 -9.64
C ASP A 34 -5.67 5.71 -8.55
N CYS A 35 -5.47 6.98 -8.91
CA CYS A 35 -5.06 8.04 -8.00
C CYS A 35 -6.14 8.31 -6.94
N ASN A 36 -6.04 7.66 -5.77
CA ASN A 36 -6.95 7.88 -4.65
C ASN A 36 -6.32 8.63 -3.47
N ILE A 37 -5.00 8.85 -3.46
CA ILE A 37 -4.29 9.60 -2.41
C ILE A 37 -3.88 10.97 -2.94
N LEU A 38 -4.75 11.96 -2.72
CA LEU A 38 -4.47 13.37 -2.98
C LEU A 38 -4.41 14.13 -1.67
N LEU A 39 -3.21 14.54 -1.28
CA LEU A 39 -3.00 15.26 -0.02
C LEU A 39 -3.15 16.77 -0.26
N ASN A 40 -4.39 17.24 -0.28
CA ASN A 40 -4.71 18.66 -0.50
C ASN A 40 -4.28 19.57 0.67
N SER A 41 -4.05 19.00 1.84
CA SER A 41 -3.56 19.66 3.05
C SER A 41 -2.72 18.67 3.88
N PRO A 42 -1.79 19.14 4.72
CA PRO A 42 -1.06 18.28 5.66
C PRO A 42 -2.00 17.35 6.43
N ALA A 43 -1.72 16.05 6.43
CA ALA A 43 -2.42 15.10 7.28
C ALA A 43 -1.68 15.05 8.62
N SER A 44 -2.35 15.49 9.68
CA SER A 44 -1.75 15.55 11.01
C SER A 44 -2.21 14.39 11.86
N VAL A 45 -1.32 13.88 12.70
CA VAL A 45 -1.62 12.90 13.72
C VAL A 45 -2.35 13.58 14.87
N THR A 46 -3.59 13.16 15.13
CA THR A 46 -4.32 13.56 16.33
C THR A 46 -4.67 12.33 17.16
N ASP A 47 -4.88 12.54 18.47
CA ASP A 47 -5.32 11.48 19.38
C ASP A 47 -6.78 11.02 19.11
N GLN A 48 -7.51 11.73 18.26
CA GLN A 48 -8.92 11.46 17.97
C GLN A 48 -9.11 10.82 16.58
N ASP A 49 -8.12 10.93 15.69
CA ASP A 49 -8.18 10.36 14.35
C ASP A 49 -7.75 8.89 14.36
N ILE A 50 -8.75 8.01 14.36
CA ILE A 50 -8.61 6.56 14.20
C ILE A 50 -8.92 6.13 12.76
N ASN A 51 -9.34 7.06 11.91
CA ASN A 51 -9.73 6.77 10.54
C ASN A 51 -8.50 6.70 9.64
N PRO A 52 -8.43 5.72 8.72
CA PRO A 52 -7.40 5.70 7.71
C PRO A 52 -7.47 6.97 6.86
N LEU A 53 -6.32 7.42 6.37
CA LEU A 53 -6.28 8.51 5.39
C LEU A 53 -6.92 8.05 4.08
N PHE A 54 -6.66 6.80 3.70
CA PHE A 54 -7.15 6.22 2.45
C PHE A 54 -7.44 4.73 2.61
N THR A 55 -8.40 4.24 1.83
CA THR A 55 -8.78 2.84 1.77
C THR A 55 -8.87 2.41 0.31
N SER A 56 -8.42 1.19 0.01
CA SER A 56 -8.51 0.63 -1.34
C SER A 56 -9.96 0.49 -1.79
N SER A 57 -10.20 0.44 -3.10
CA SER A 57 -11.56 0.31 -3.65
C SER A 57 -12.29 -0.94 -3.14
N SER A 58 -11.56 -2.03 -2.91
CA SER A 58 -12.08 -3.27 -2.31
C SER A 58 -12.39 -3.17 -0.81
N GLY A 59 -11.91 -2.13 -0.12
CA GLY A 59 -12.00 -2.01 1.33
C GLY A 59 -11.08 -2.95 2.11
N GLU A 60 -10.13 -3.61 1.44
CA GLU A 60 -9.25 -4.61 2.07
C GLU A 60 -8.01 -4.01 2.70
N PHE A 61 -7.47 -2.97 2.08
CA PHE A 61 -6.27 -2.32 2.55
C PHE A 61 -6.55 -0.86 2.90
N SER A 62 -5.98 -0.44 4.02
CA SER A 62 -6.01 0.95 4.46
C SER A 62 -4.60 1.48 4.60
N PHE A 63 -4.45 2.78 4.37
CA PHE A 63 -3.21 3.52 4.53
C PHE A 63 -3.45 4.76 5.39
N GLY A 64 -2.52 5.06 6.29
CA GLY A 64 -2.61 6.20 7.19
C GLY A 64 -1.80 6.03 8.46
N PHE A 65 -2.19 6.74 9.51
CA PHE A 65 -1.55 6.68 10.81
C PHE A 65 -2.17 5.57 11.67
N HIS A 66 -1.44 4.47 11.84
CA HIS A 66 -1.80 3.39 12.73
C HIS A 66 -1.28 3.69 14.14
N ARG A 67 -2.19 3.88 15.09
CA ARG A 67 -1.87 4.19 16.49
C ARG A 67 -1.49 2.92 17.26
N PHE A 68 -0.53 3.04 18.16
CA PHE A 68 -0.34 2.09 19.25
C PHE A 68 0.00 2.85 20.55
N GLN A 69 -0.47 2.32 21.68
CA GLN A 69 -0.22 2.94 22.98
C GLN A 69 1.10 2.46 23.57
N ILE A 70 1.94 3.38 24.04
CA ILE A 70 3.12 3.04 24.83
C ILE A 70 2.75 2.99 26.32
N ASN A 71 1.88 3.90 26.76
CA ASN A 71 1.36 3.95 28.11
C ASN A 71 -0.02 4.63 28.11
N LYS A 72 -0.61 4.81 29.31
CA LYS A 72 -1.97 5.37 29.49
C LYS A 72 -2.16 6.80 28.97
N LYS A 73 -1.09 7.54 28.67
CA LYS A 73 -1.13 8.95 28.28
C LYS A 73 -0.42 9.24 26.96
N GLU A 74 0.36 8.29 26.45
CA GLU A 74 1.22 8.50 25.29
C GLU A 74 0.96 7.45 24.23
N SER A 75 0.75 7.93 23.01
CA SER A 75 0.59 7.11 21.83
C SER A 75 1.63 7.47 20.78
N GLN A 76 2.05 6.45 20.06
CA GLN A 76 2.89 6.58 18.90
C GLN A 76 2.16 6.06 17.67
N PHE A 77 2.64 6.51 16.51
CA PHE A 77 1.95 6.34 15.25
C PHE A 77 2.92 5.82 14.20
N LEU A 78 2.51 4.75 13.53
CA LEU A 78 3.16 4.27 12.32
C LEU A 78 2.38 4.79 11.12
N LEU A 79 3.06 5.44 10.18
CA LEU A 79 2.54 5.63 8.85
C LEU A 79 2.62 4.28 8.14
N ALA A 80 1.48 3.62 7.95
CA ALA A 80 1.43 2.20 7.64
C ALA A 80 0.36 1.85 6.60
N VAL A 81 0.51 0.64 6.05
CA VAL A 81 -0.53 -0.08 5.31
C VAL A 81 -0.96 -1.28 6.14
N TRP A 82 -2.26 -1.51 6.26
CA TRP A 82 -2.81 -2.64 7.02
C TRP A 82 -4.04 -3.25 6.36
N PHE A 83 -4.36 -4.48 6.76
CA PHE A 83 -5.54 -5.20 6.30
C PHE A 83 -6.77 -4.83 7.15
N THR A 84 -7.71 -4.10 6.56
CA THR A 84 -8.82 -3.42 7.23
C THR A 84 -9.89 -4.37 7.76
N LYS A 85 -10.11 -5.52 7.11
CA LYS A 85 -11.20 -6.45 7.44
C LYS A 85 -10.93 -7.31 8.68
N THR A 86 -9.77 -7.17 9.32
CA THR A 86 -9.44 -7.87 10.57
C THR A 86 -9.65 -6.98 11.78
N LYS A 87 -10.07 -7.58 12.91
CA LYS A 87 -10.23 -6.84 14.17
C LYS A 87 -8.92 -6.21 14.65
N ASP A 88 -7.81 -6.90 14.41
CA ASP A 88 -6.49 -6.47 14.86
C ASP A 88 -5.77 -5.57 13.85
N GLN A 89 -6.38 -5.28 12.70
CA GLN A 89 -5.83 -4.40 11.65
C GLN A 89 -4.36 -4.71 11.32
N ILE A 90 -4.13 -5.91 10.79
CA ILE A 90 -2.77 -6.45 10.59
C ILE A 90 -1.94 -5.52 9.70
N ILE A 91 -0.88 -4.93 10.26
CA ILE A 91 0.08 -4.10 9.53
C ILE A 91 0.90 -4.98 8.59
N VAL A 92 0.87 -4.68 7.31
CA VAL A 92 1.67 -5.37 6.27
C VAL A 92 2.93 -4.60 5.92
N TRP A 93 2.95 -3.28 6.16
CA TRP A 93 4.10 -2.41 5.94
C TRP A 93 4.01 -1.13 6.77
N SER A 94 5.15 -0.59 7.21
CA SER A 94 5.25 0.72 7.86
C SER A 94 6.46 1.52 7.37
N ALA A 95 6.28 2.82 7.17
CA ALA A 95 7.28 3.76 6.71
C ALA A 95 8.36 4.05 7.77
N ASN A 96 7.91 4.26 9.00
CA ASN A 96 8.67 4.81 10.12
C ASN A 96 8.76 3.82 11.30
N GLY A 97 8.88 2.52 11.00
CA GLY A 97 8.94 1.46 12.03
C GLY A 97 10.10 1.59 13.03
N ASN A 98 11.21 2.23 12.62
CA ASN A 98 12.36 2.48 13.48
C ASN A 98 12.27 3.79 14.27
N ASP A 99 11.44 4.74 13.81
CA ASP A 99 11.27 6.07 14.42
C ASP A 99 9.77 6.42 14.44
N PRO A 100 8.98 5.79 15.33
CA PRO A 100 7.54 6.00 15.36
C PRO A 100 7.19 7.46 15.67
N ALA A 101 6.15 7.95 15.01
CA ALA A 101 5.80 9.36 15.05
C ALA A 101 5.09 9.71 16.37
N PRO A 102 5.47 10.79 17.06
CA PRO A 102 4.69 11.32 18.17
C PRO A 102 3.42 12.00 17.68
N GLN A 103 2.50 12.28 18.61
CA GLN A 103 1.31 13.09 18.33
C GLN A 103 1.70 14.47 17.77
N GLY A 104 0.90 14.98 16.82
CA GLY A 104 1.17 16.25 16.14
C GLY A 104 2.13 16.15 14.95
N SER A 105 2.68 14.95 14.67
CA SER A 105 3.44 14.71 13.45
C SER A 105 2.57 14.90 12.21
N THR A 106 3.16 15.33 11.10
CA THR A 106 2.44 15.66 9.88
C THR A 106 3.03 14.94 8.67
N LEU A 107 2.17 14.27 7.91
CA LEU A 107 2.47 13.85 6.55
C LEU A 107 2.14 15.02 5.61
N THR A 108 3.12 15.40 4.80
CA THR A 108 3.00 16.50 3.83
C THR A 108 3.54 16.07 2.48
N GLN A 109 3.14 16.78 1.43
CA GLN A 109 3.79 16.68 0.12
C GLN A 109 4.66 17.92 -0.08
N ASN A 110 5.97 17.71 -0.30
CA ASN A 110 6.90 18.81 -0.47
C ASN A 110 6.91 19.37 -1.92
N SER A 111 7.69 20.43 -2.17
CA SER A 111 7.82 21.07 -3.48
C SER A 111 8.39 20.16 -4.59
N SER A 112 9.04 19.07 -4.21
CA SER A 112 9.53 18.02 -5.12
C SER A 112 8.49 16.92 -5.36
N SER A 113 7.25 17.12 -4.90
CA SER A 113 6.15 16.15 -4.95
C SER A 113 6.44 14.85 -4.21
N ALA A 114 7.36 14.85 -3.24
CA ALA A 114 7.62 13.70 -2.38
C ALA A 114 6.77 13.79 -1.11
N PHE A 115 6.25 12.65 -0.65
CA PHE A 115 5.64 12.53 0.67
C PHE A 115 6.73 12.55 1.74
N VAL A 116 6.54 13.39 2.75
CA VAL A 116 7.46 13.57 3.87
C VAL A 116 6.66 13.56 5.17
N LEU A 117 7.08 12.71 6.10
CA LEU A 117 6.56 12.66 7.46
C LEU A 117 7.53 13.40 8.37
N ASN A 118 7.02 14.44 9.04
CA ASN A 118 7.79 15.22 10.01
C ASN A 118 7.18 15.12 11.41
N ASP A 119 8.03 15.18 12.43
CA ASP A 119 7.59 15.36 13.82
C ASP A 119 7.08 16.80 14.06
N PRO A 120 6.49 17.10 15.23
CA PRO A 120 6.00 18.44 15.58
C PRO A 120 7.08 19.53 15.59
N ASN A 121 8.36 19.15 15.71
CA ASN A 121 9.50 20.06 15.71
C ASN A 121 10.09 20.26 14.30
N GLY A 122 9.54 19.59 13.28
CA GLY A 122 10.01 19.65 11.90
C GLY A 122 11.14 18.68 11.56
N LYS A 123 11.47 17.72 12.43
CA LYS A 123 12.41 16.63 12.12
C LYS A 123 11.78 15.66 11.12
N GLU A 124 12.46 15.38 10.01
CA GLU A 124 12.05 14.35 9.06
C GLU A 124 12.16 12.96 9.71
N LEU A 125 11.04 12.28 9.84
CA LEU A 125 10.94 10.89 10.33
C LEU A 125 10.98 9.89 9.19
N TRP A 126 10.43 10.27 8.02
CA TRP A 126 10.45 9.45 6.82
C TRP A 126 10.21 10.30 5.57
N LYS A 127 10.78 9.87 4.44
CA LYS A 127 10.53 10.44 3.12
C LYS A 127 10.38 9.34 2.08
N ALA A 128 9.39 9.49 1.20
CA ALA A 128 9.16 8.55 0.12
C ALA A 128 10.38 8.50 -0.82
N PRO A 129 10.93 7.30 -1.12
CA PRO A 129 12.07 7.15 -2.04
C PRO A 129 11.68 7.55 -3.47
N GLY A 130 12.14 8.70 -3.96
CA GLY A 130 11.82 9.16 -5.32
C GLY A 130 12.96 8.91 -6.32
N ASN A 131 12.62 8.58 -7.56
CA ASN A 131 13.57 8.46 -8.68
C ASN A 131 13.78 9.79 -9.43
N GLY A 132 13.48 10.93 -8.80
CA GLY A 132 13.50 12.25 -9.43
C GLY A 132 12.25 12.59 -10.25
N SER A 133 11.32 11.66 -10.44
CA SER A 133 10.00 11.91 -11.01
C SER A 133 9.06 12.51 -9.96
N LYS A 134 8.49 13.69 -10.26
CA LYS A 134 7.48 14.32 -9.42
C LYS A 134 6.22 13.44 -9.42
N SER A 135 5.92 12.78 -8.31
CA SER A 135 4.66 12.03 -8.15
C SER A 135 3.61 12.94 -7.51
N ILE A 136 2.65 13.41 -8.29
CA ILE A 136 1.56 14.27 -7.81
C ILE A 136 0.49 13.45 -7.05
N CYS A 137 0.60 12.13 -7.10
CA CYS A 137 -0.39 11.23 -6.52
C CYS A 137 0.25 9.97 -5.91
N ALA A 138 -0.43 9.39 -4.92
CA ALA A 138 -0.27 8.01 -4.53
C ALA A 138 -1.60 7.24 -4.64
N ALA A 139 -1.54 5.92 -4.61
CA ALA A 139 -2.71 5.06 -4.61
C ALA A 139 -2.50 3.88 -3.67
N ILE A 140 -3.52 3.46 -2.92
CA ILE A 140 -3.52 2.13 -2.31
C ILE A 140 -4.38 1.18 -3.14
N LEU A 141 -3.75 0.14 -3.67
CA LEU A 141 -4.37 -0.82 -4.58
C LEU A 141 -5.02 -1.97 -3.82
N ASP A 142 -5.92 -2.70 -4.48
CA ASP A 142 -6.62 -3.84 -3.89
C ASP A 142 -5.70 -5.03 -3.59
N ASN A 143 -4.48 -5.05 -4.13
CA ASN A 143 -3.42 -6.01 -3.78
C ASN A 143 -2.53 -5.51 -2.62
N GLY A 144 -2.86 -4.38 -1.99
CA GLY A 144 -2.10 -3.79 -0.88
C GLY A 144 -0.86 -3.01 -1.29
N ASN A 145 -0.56 -2.90 -2.59
CA ASN A 145 0.56 -2.11 -3.06
C ASN A 145 0.23 -0.61 -3.02
N LEU A 146 1.16 0.18 -2.46
CA LEU A 146 1.10 1.63 -2.54
C LEU A 146 1.78 2.10 -3.82
N MET A 147 1.01 2.66 -4.76
CA MET A 147 1.51 3.26 -5.98
C MET A 147 1.55 4.79 -5.85
N SER A 148 2.65 5.31 -5.34
CA SER A 148 3.22 6.54 -5.89
C SER A 148 4.04 6.12 -7.13
N ASN A 149 4.78 6.97 -7.84
CA ASN A 149 5.82 6.49 -8.78
C ASN A 149 7.02 5.81 -8.03
N ILE A 150 6.71 5.04 -7.00
CA ILE A 150 7.54 4.49 -5.93
C ILE A 150 6.83 3.23 -5.47
N ILE A 151 7.40 2.09 -5.86
CA ILE A 151 7.07 0.79 -5.27
C ILE A 151 7.76 0.77 -3.90
N LEU A 152 6.99 0.86 -2.81
CA LEU A 152 7.53 0.74 -1.45
C LEU A 152 7.75 -0.74 -1.09
N TYR A 153 8.72 -1.39 -1.73
CA TYR A 153 9.34 -2.58 -1.14
C TYR A 153 10.54 -2.12 -0.30
N GLY A 154 10.25 -1.71 0.94
CA GLY A 154 11.29 -1.52 1.96
C GLY A 154 11.96 -2.86 2.23
N LYS A 155 13.29 -2.90 2.08
CA LYS A 155 14.20 -4.04 2.25
C LYS A 155 13.83 -4.97 3.42
N ALA A 156 13.07 -6.02 3.12
CA ALA A 156 13.18 -7.35 3.73
C ALA A 156 12.57 -8.38 2.75
N SER A 157 13.47 -9.17 2.15
CA SER A 157 13.26 -10.52 1.59
C SER A 157 11.93 -10.85 0.89
N LYS A 158 12.04 -11.06 -0.44
CA LYS A 158 11.14 -11.83 -1.31
C LYS A 158 9.68 -11.36 -1.34
N SER A 159 9.27 -10.96 -2.54
CA SER A 159 7.88 -11.00 -3.02
C SER A 159 7.08 -12.11 -2.33
N LEU A 160 6.28 -11.76 -1.33
CA LEU A 160 5.20 -12.62 -0.89
C LEU A 160 3.99 -12.19 -1.71
N LEU A 161 3.76 -12.93 -2.79
CA LEU A 161 2.40 -13.11 -3.28
C LEU A 161 1.64 -13.76 -2.13
N ILE A 162 0.66 -13.05 -1.59
CA ILE A 162 -0.46 -13.71 -0.90
C ILE A 162 -1.43 -14.13 -2.01
#